data_AF-A0A816CYK5-F1
#
_entry.id   AF-A0A816CYK5-F1
#
_cell.length_a   1.000
_cell.length_b   1.000
_cell.length_c   1.000
_cell.angle_alpha   90.00
_cell.angle_beta   90.00
_cell.angle_gamma   90.00
#
_symmetry.space_group_name_H-M   'P 1'
#
loop_
_entity.id
_entity.type
_entity.pdbx_description
1 polymer ?
#
loop_
_entity_poly.entity_id
_entity_poly.type
_entity_poly.pdbx_seq_one_letter_code
_entity_poly.pdbx_strand_id
1 'polypeptide(L)'
;SIVLSKADESVLIIDGGMLLQQHPPKIARKTVMNYSEQLLDYLTKEYFNDYNRIDVVFDSGRSKVIKSFIERHGSNIKRSEYILNENSILEVGEQFQKLIVGNRAIVAAAVRDCWLSQPHKIPRDKLLVIGGPDTDAFMIVKDTTVPYTLLNSNQIEADTRMFLHLHDICQEPDIQKVVISATDTDVIILSIAYASQYSVKLHSPPFKSDLFEQYVIRKTD
;
A
#
# COMPACT_ATOMS: atom_id res chain seq x y z
N SER A 1 9.92 -19.41 -14.44
CA SER A 1 9.09 -18.42 -15.18
C SER A 1 7.64 -18.80 -14.96
N ILE A 2 6.93 -18.06 -14.11
CA ILE A 2 5.48 -18.21 -13.96
C ILE A 2 4.90 -17.40 -15.12
N VAL A 3 4.20 -18.07 -16.03
CA VAL A 3 3.52 -17.43 -17.16
C VAL A 3 2.05 -17.33 -16.79
N LEU A 4 1.60 -16.12 -16.46
CA LEU A 4 0.19 -15.81 -16.24
C LEU A 4 -0.50 -15.67 -17.61
N SER A 5 -1.74 -16.14 -17.75
CA SER A 5 -2.45 -16.22 -19.03
C SER A 5 -3.21 -14.92 -19.36
N LYS A 6 -3.23 -14.60 -20.65
CA LYS A 6 -3.65 -13.31 -21.24
C LYS A 6 -5.16 -13.00 -21.11
N ALA A 7 -5.46 -12.01 -20.28
CA ALA A 7 -6.53 -11.04 -20.46
C ALA A 7 -5.94 -9.66 -20.09
N ASP A 8 -6.26 -8.61 -20.85
CA ASP A 8 -5.73 -7.24 -20.73
C ASP A 8 -5.20 -6.91 -19.33
N GLU A 9 -3.87 -7.04 -19.14
CA GLU A 9 -3.30 -6.99 -17.80
C GLU A 9 -3.34 -5.55 -17.29
N SER A 10 -4.25 -5.33 -16.35
CA SER A 10 -4.42 -4.07 -15.65
C SER A 10 -3.75 -4.15 -14.29
N VAL A 11 -3.00 -3.11 -13.95
CA VAL A 11 -2.29 -2.98 -12.67
C VAL A 11 -2.87 -1.80 -11.87
N LEU A 12 -2.97 -1.97 -10.55
CA LEU A 12 -3.38 -0.90 -9.64
C LEU A 12 -2.26 -0.60 -8.64
N ILE A 13 -1.79 0.64 -8.60
CA ILE A 13 -0.85 1.15 -7.59
C ILE A 13 -1.64 1.97 -6.56
N ILE A 14 -1.50 1.66 -5.28
CA ILE A 14 -2.23 2.26 -4.17
C ILE A 14 -1.24 2.92 -3.21
N ASP A 15 -1.50 4.17 -2.82
CA ASP A 15 -0.88 4.77 -1.65
C ASP A 15 -1.33 4.02 -0.38
N GLY A 16 -0.40 3.31 0.24
CA GLY A 16 -0.63 2.53 1.44
C GLY A 16 -0.97 3.39 2.65
N GLY A 17 -0.49 4.63 2.72
CA GLY A 17 -0.87 5.58 3.76
C GLY A 17 -2.33 6.01 3.67
N MET A 18 -2.83 6.21 2.46
CA MET A 18 -4.24 6.46 2.17
C MET A 18 -5.10 5.22 2.52
N LEU A 19 -4.67 4.02 2.08
CA LEU A 19 -5.34 2.75 2.38
C LEU A 19 -5.58 2.55 3.89
N LEU A 20 -4.56 2.81 4.72
CA LEU A 20 -4.67 2.69 6.18
C LEU A 20 -5.69 3.67 6.78
N GLN A 21 -5.70 4.92 6.33
CA GLN A 21 -6.56 5.98 6.90
C GLN A 21 -8.04 5.74 6.64
N GLN A 22 -8.37 5.31 5.42
CA GLN A 22 -9.75 5.19 4.95
C GLN A 22 -10.40 3.86 5.30
N HIS A 23 -9.58 2.84 5.57
CA HIS A 23 -10.05 1.55 6.02
C HIS A 23 -9.61 1.32 7.46
N PRO A 24 -10.15 2.06 8.45
CA PRO A 24 -9.86 1.80 9.85
C PRO A 24 -10.41 0.42 10.28
N PRO A 25 -9.93 -0.15 11.40
CA PRO A 25 -10.50 -1.38 11.94
C PRO A 25 -11.99 -1.16 12.25
N LYS A 26 -12.85 -2.05 11.74
CA LYS A 26 -14.32 -1.90 11.83
C LYS A 26 -14.90 -2.30 13.19
N ILE A 27 -14.16 -3.08 13.98
CA ILE A 27 -14.63 -3.67 15.24
C ILE A 27 -13.60 -3.34 16.32
N ALA A 28 -14.07 -2.93 17.50
CA ALA A 28 -13.22 -2.64 18.65
C ALA A 28 -12.38 -3.87 19.06
N ARG A 29 -11.15 -3.62 19.51
CA ARG A 29 -10.20 -4.65 20.00
C ARG A 29 -9.75 -5.68 18.95
N LYS A 30 -9.58 -5.28 17.69
CA LYS A 30 -8.93 -6.14 16.69
C LYS A 30 -7.42 -6.16 16.91
N THR A 31 -6.81 -7.32 16.76
CA THR A 31 -5.36 -7.41 16.67
C THR A 31 -4.87 -6.80 15.35
N VAL A 32 -3.58 -6.46 15.27
CA VAL A 32 -2.94 -6.09 14.01
C VAL A 32 -3.17 -7.15 12.94
N MET A 33 -3.10 -8.44 13.30
CA MET A 33 -3.42 -9.54 12.39
C MET A 33 -4.84 -9.38 11.82
N ASN A 34 -5.86 -9.26 12.66
CA ASN A 34 -7.24 -9.15 12.17
C ASN A 34 -7.50 -7.87 11.37
N TYR A 35 -6.74 -6.82 11.62
CA TYR A 35 -6.77 -5.60 10.84
C TYR A 35 -6.11 -5.77 9.47
N SER A 36 -4.92 -6.38 9.43
CA SER A 36 -4.20 -6.73 8.20
C SER A 36 -5.05 -7.65 7.30
N GLU A 37 -5.69 -8.66 7.89
CA GLU A 37 -6.63 -9.54 7.19
C GLU A 37 -7.82 -8.79 6.60
N GLN A 38 -8.40 -7.85 7.36
CA GLN A 38 -9.49 -7.01 6.87
C GLN A 38 -9.08 -6.20 5.62
N LEU A 39 -7.85 -5.66 5.61
CA LEU A 39 -7.35 -4.92 4.45
C LEU A 39 -7.09 -5.85 3.27
N LEU A 40 -6.53 -7.03 3.49
CA LEU A 40 -6.27 -7.98 2.41
C LEU A 40 -7.57 -8.51 1.80
N ASP A 41 -8.58 -8.78 2.63
CA ASP A 41 -9.93 -9.14 2.19
C ASP A 41 -10.56 -8.03 1.35
N TYR A 42 -10.35 -6.76 1.73
CA TYR A 42 -10.82 -5.61 0.98
C TYR A 42 -10.16 -5.55 -0.40
N LEU A 43 -8.82 -5.59 -0.47
CA LEU A 43 -8.09 -5.61 -1.74
C LEU A 43 -8.56 -6.75 -2.65
N THR A 44 -8.79 -7.92 -2.05
CA THR A 44 -9.20 -9.11 -2.79
C THR A 44 -10.60 -9.01 -3.35
N LYS A 45 -11.56 -8.53 -2.57
CA LYS A 45 -12.96 -8.45 -2.99
C LYS A 45 -13.22 -7.30 -3.96
N GLU A 46 -12.58 -6.16 -3.73
CA GLU A 46 -12.85 -4.94 -4.49
C GLU A 46 -11.99 -4.81 -5.75
N TYR A 47 -10.72 -5.24 -5.72
CA TYR A 47 -9.77 -4.91 -6.79
C TYR A 47 -9.25 -6.12 -7.57
N PHE A 48 -9.05 -7.29 -6.96
CA PHE A 48 -8.52 -8.43 -7.72
C PHE A 48 -9.48 -8.97 -8.80
N ASN A 49 -10.75 -8.55 -8.82
CA ASN A 49 -11.62 -8.84 -9.96
C ASN A 49 -11.22 -8.05 -11.22
N ASP A 50 -10.74 -6.82 -11.06
CA ASP A 50 -10.45 -5.89 -12.17
C ASP A 50 -8.96 -5.79 -12.50
N TYR A 51 -8.09 -6.14 -11.55
CA TYR A 51 -6.64 -6.02 -11.66
C TYR A 51 -5.94 -7.35 -11.44
N ASN A 52 -4.89 -7.61 -12.21
CA ASN A 52 -4.07 -8.83 -12.07
C ASN A 52 -2.90 -8.63 -11.10
N ARG A 53 -2.40 -7.39 -11.05
CA ARG A 53 -1.35 -6.95 -10.14
C ARG A 53 -1.85 -5.75 -9.33
N ILE A 54 -1.64 -5.78 -8.03
CA ILE A 54 -1.88 -4.65 -7.13
C ILE A 54 -0.56 -4.34 -6.42
N ASP A 55 -0.12 -3.08 -6.47
CA ASP A 55 1.06 -2.58 -5.80
C ASP A 55 0.61 -1.65 -4.66
N VAL A 56 0.86 -2.02 -3.41
CA VAL A 56 0.60 -1.16 -2.25
C VAL A 56 1.91 -0.56 -1.77
N VAL A 57 2.00 0.77 -1.80
CA VAL A 57 3.26 1.50 -1.54
C VAL A 57 3.12 2.33 -0.27
N PHE A 58 3.88 2.00 0.77
CA PHE A 58 3.88 2.73 2.04
C PHE A 58 5.08 3.67 2.15
N ASP A 59 4.94 4.79 2.86
CA ASP A 59 6.09 5.63 3.24
C ASP A 59 7.14 4.82 4.00
N SER A 60 8.42 5.01 3.68
CA SER A 60 9.53 4.43 4.43
C SER A 60 9.84 5.27 5.67
N GLY A 61 9.18 4.94 6.79
CA GLY A 61 9.44 5.62 8.06
C GLY A 61 10.42 4.84 8.92
N ARG A 62 11.64 5.35 9.12
CA ARG A 62 12.66 4.73 9.99
C ARG A 62 12.28 4.62 11.48
N SER A 63 11.12 5.13 11.89
CA SER A 63 10.71 5.07 13.30
C SER A 63 10.11 3.70 13.59
N LYS A 64 10.90 2.81 14.20
CA LYS A 64 10.41 1.52 14.73
C LYS A 64 9.57 1.67 16.01
N VAL A 65 9.41 2.90 16.50
CA VAL A 65 8.86 3.21 17.82
C VAL A 65 7.70 4.19 17.73
N ILE A 66 6.58 3.83 18.38
CA ILE A 66 5.41 4.69 18.49
C ILE A 66 5.79 5.97 19.24
N LYS A 67 5.60 7.13 18.61
CA LYS A 67 6.02 8.43 19.18
C LYS A 67 4.99 9.07 20.12
N SER A 68 3.73 8.63 20.10
CA SER A 68 2.61 9.41 20.67
C SER A 68 1.70 8.72 21.70
N PHE A 69 1.98 7.49 22.15
CA PHE A 69 1.29 6.94 23.34
C PHE A 69 2.04 7.36 24.62
N ILE A 70 1.96 8.65 24.95
CA ILE A 70 2.47 9.17 26.23
C ILE A 70 1.36 9.01 27.27
N GLU A 71 1.41 7.95 28.08
CA GLU A 71 0.68 7.95 29.35
C GLU A 71 1.37 8.92 30.31
N ARG A 72 0.70 10.03 30.64
CA ARG A 72 1.13 10.93 31.73
C ARG A 72 0.76 10.31 33.07
N HIS A 73 1.65 9.50 33.64
CA HIS A 73 1.58 9.13 35.05
C HIS A 73 2.72 9.76 35.85
N GLY A 74 2.40 10.84 36.57
CA GLY A 74 3.34 11.50 37.46
C GLY A 74 4.55 12.13 36.74
N SER A 75 5.41 12.79 37.49
CA SER A 75 6.50 13.67 37.02
C SER A 75 7.66 12.97 36.26
N ASN A 76 7.46 11.76 35.72
CA ASN A 76 8.47 11.01 34.97
C ASN A 76 7.91 10.58 33.61
N ILE A 77 8.28 11.31 32.55
CA ILE A 77 8.04 10.89 31.16
C ILE A 77 8.99 9.71 30.88
N LYS A 78 8.51 8.48 31.05
CA LYS A 78 9.19 7.29 30.51
C LYS A 78 8.68 7.06 29.08
N ARG A 79 9.56 7.27 28.08
CA ARG A 79 9.30 6.79 26.72
C ARG A 79 9.42 5.27 26.72
N SER A 80 8.31 4.56 26.72
CA SER A 80 8.31 3.12 26.43
C SER A 80 8.33 2.94 24.91
N GLU A 81 9.39 2.31 24.40
CA GLU A 81 9.45 1.94 22.99
C GLU A 81 8.44 0.81 22.73
N TYR A 82 7.34 1.12 22.05
CA TYR A 82 6.31 0.13 21.70
C TYR A 82 6.42 -0.23 20.22
N ILE A 83 6.65 -1.52 19.95
CA ILE A 83 6.67 -2.12 18.60
C ILE A 83 5.35 -2.86 18.42
N LEU A 84 4.61 -2.56 17.35
CA LEU A 84 3.41 -3.31 17.00
C LEU A 84 3.82 -4.69 16.46
N ASN A 85 3.21 -5.74 17.00
CA ASN A 85 3.26 -7.09 16.47
C ASN A 85 1.86 -7.56 16.09
N GLU A 86 1.76 -8.74 15.47
CA GLU A 86 0.49 -9.32 14.99
C GLU A 86 -0.61 -9.43 16.07
N ASN A 87 -0.23 -9.56 17.35
CA ASN A 87 -1.14 -9.72 18.49
C ASN A 87 -1.47 -8.40 19.19
N SER A 88 -0.82 -7.30 18.81
CA SER A 88 -1.08 -5.98 19.38
C SER A 88 -2.49 -5.52 19.07
N ILE A 89 -3.17 -4.95 20.06
CA ILE A 89 -4.55 -4.48 19.89
C ILE A 89 -4.55 -3.08 19.27
N LEU A 90 -5.35 -2.92 18.22
CA LEU A 90 -5.64 -1.63 17.61
C LEU A 90 -7.02 -1.16 18.09
N GLU A 91 -7.00 0.05 18.64
CA GLU A 91 -8.23 0.77 18.97
C GLU A 91 -8.95 1.22 17.68
N VAL A 92 -10.23 1.61 17.80
CA VAL A 92 -11.07 2.01 16.67
C VAL A 92 -11.43 3.49 16.69
N GLY A 93 -11.98 3.99 15.58
CA GLY A 93 -12.49 5.36 15.48
C GLY A 93 -11.39 6.41 15.63
N GLU A 94 -11.65 7.48 16.39
CA GLU A 94 -10.71 8.59 16.56
C GLU A 94 -9.35 8.16 17.14
N GLN A 95 -9.31 7.12 17.97
CA GLN A 95 -8.06 6.63 18.55
C GLN A 95 -7.16 6.01 17.49
N PHE A 96 -7.74 5.28 16.55
CA PHE A 96 -7.02 4.77 15.39
C PHE A 96 -6.49 5.90 14.52
N GLN A 97 -7.31 6.92 14.27
CA GLN A 97 -6.88 8.08 13.47
C GLN A 97 -5.69 8.81 14.13
N LYS A 98 -5.73 9.00 15.46
CA LYS A 98 -4.60 9.55 16.23
C LYS A 98 -3.35 8.67 16.14
N LEU A 99 -3.50 7.35 16.14
CA LEU A 99 -2.38 6.42 15.94
C LEU A 99 -1.76 6.62 14.55
N ILE A 100 -2.58 6.64 13.49
CA ILE A 100 -2.09 6.74 12.11
C ILE A 100 -1.35 8.06 11.83
N VAL A 101 -1.87 9.21 12.29
CA VAL A 101 -1.27 10.54 12.02
C VAL A 101 0.21 10.63 12.41
N GLY A 102 0.63 9.94 13.48
CA GLY A 102 2.02 9.97 13.94
C GLY A 102 2.81 8.68 13.75
N ASN A 103 2.15 7.56 13.45
CA ASN A 103 2.75 6.22 13.51
C ASN A 103 2.42 5.35 12.29
N ARG A 104 2.02 5.97 11.17
CA ARG A 104 1.66 5.31 9.90
C ARG A 104 2.67 4.24 9.47
N ALA A 105 3.97 4.56 9.48
CA ALA A 105 5.01 3.62 9.07
C ALA A 105 5.08 2.36 9.94
N ILE A 106 4.79 2.47 11.25
CA ILE A 106 4.81 1.33 12.18
C ILE A 106 3.61 0.44 11.93
N VAL A 107 2.44 1.06 11.73
CA VAL A 107 1.22 0.31 11.37
C VAL A 107 1.40 -0.37 10.02
N ALA A 108 1.97 0.33 9.03
CA ALA A 108 2.31 -0.24 7.72
C ALA A 108 3.27 -1.43 7.83
N ALA A 109 4.28 -1.35 8.71
CA ALA A 109 5.27 -2.41 8.87
C ALA A 109 4.60 -3.66 9.45
N ALA A 110 3.80 -3.47 10.50
CA ALA A 110 3.09 -4.56 11.14
C ALA A 110 2.04 -5.18 10.20
N VAL A 111 1.35 -4.39 9.37
CA VAL A 111 0.43 -4.88 8.34
C VAL A 111 1.16 -5.66 7.25
N ARG A 112 2.27 -5.14 6.73
CA ARG A 112 3.12 -5.82 5.75
C ARG A 112 3.58 -7.16 6.28
N ASP A 113 4.15 -7.19 7.48
CA ASP A 113 4.68 -8.42 8.06
C ASP A 113 3.60 -9.49 8.22
N CYS A 114 2.36 -9.09 8.58
CA CYS A 114 1.20 -9.97 8.56
C CYS A 114 0.81 -10.44 7.15
N TRP A 115 0.92 -9.60 6.11
CA TRP A 115 0.65 -10.02 4.73
C TRP A 115 1.69 -11.02 4.22
N LEU A 116 2.98 -10.81 4.53
CA LEU A 116 4.07 -11.71 4.14
C LEU A 116 3.91 -13.12 4.75
N SER A 117 3.25 -13.24 5.90
CA SER A 117 2.96 -14.55 6.52
C SER A 117 1.67 -15.20 5.99
N GLN A 118 0.92 -14.54 5.11
CA GLN A 118 -0.38 -15.01 4.60
C GLN A 118 -0.46 -15.11 3.06
N PRO A 119 0.55 -15.65 2.35
CA PRO A 119 0.51 -15.73 0.89
C PRO A 119 -0.64 -16.62 0.36
N HIS A 120 -1.16 -17.54 1.19
CA HIS A 120 -2.28 -18.41 0.83
C HIS A 120 -3.59 -17.67 0.56
N LYS A 121 -3.73 -16.44 1.08
CA LYS A 121 -4.90 -15.58 0.89
C LYS A 121 -4.92 -14.85 -0.45
N ILE A 122 -3.79 -14.78 -1.15
CA ILE A 122 -3.75 -14.23 -2.50
C ILE A 122 -4.50 -15.18 -3.46
N PRO A 123 -5.44 -14.67 -4.29
CA PRO A 123 -6.11 -15.48 -5.29
C PRO A 123 -5.11 -16.12 -6.27
N ARG A 124 -5.53 -17.21 -6.93
CA ARG A 124 -4.74 -17.78 -8.03
C ARG A 124 -4.56 -16.76 -9.14
N ASP A 125 -3.40 -16.79 -9.77
CA ASP A 125 -3.07 -15.95 -10.93
C ASP A 125 -3.11 -14.44 -10.65
N LYS A 126 -3.07 -14.05 -9.38
CA LYS A 126 -2.99 -12.66 -8.92
C LYS A 126 -1.66 -12.39 -8.23
N LEU A 127 -1.26 -11.12 -8.31
CA LEU A 127 -0.02 -10.64 -7.75
C LEU A 127 -0.27 -9.44 -6.83
N LEU A 128 0.21 -9.52 -5.60
CA LEU A 128 0.32 -8.38 -4.69
C LEU A 128 1.80 -7.99 -4.57
N VAL A 129 2.15 -6.77 -4.91
CA VAL A 129 3.47 -6.19 -4.61
C VAL A 129 3.31 -5.23 -3.45
N ILE A 130 4.20 -5.33 -2.46
CA ILE A 130 4.25 -4.39 -1.35
C ILE A 130 5.57 -3.65 -1.43
N GLY A 131 5.50 -2.33 -1.59
CA GLY A 131 6.65 -1.46 -1.47
C GLY A 131 6.70 -0.85 -0.08
N GLY A 132 7.82 -1.01 0.63
CA GLY A 132 8.02 -0.39 1.94
C GLY A 132 7.19 -1.06 3.04
N PRO A 133 7.13 -0.51 4.26
CA PRO A 133 7.71 0.77 4.73
C PRO A 133 9.21 0.70 5.13
N ASP A 134 9.92 -0.37 4.80
CA ASP A 134 11.39 -0.35 4.81
C ASP A 134 11.91 -0.02 3.40
N THR A 135 13.21 -0.19 3.16
CA THR A 135 13.79 -0.07 1.82
C THR A 135 13.36 -1.18 0.87
N ASP A 136 12.82 -2.26 1.44
CA ASP A 136 12.59 -3.51 0.73
C ASP A 136 11.18 -3.57 0.14
N ALA A 137 11.08 -4.17 -1.02
CA ALA A 137 9.81 -4.54 -1.64
C ALA A 137 9.65 -6.06 -1.67
N PHE A 138 8.40 -6.53 -1.68
CA PHE A 138 8.07 -7.93 -1.72
C PHE A 138 6.98 -8.20 -2.74
N MET A 139 7.10 -9.34 -3.41
CA MET A 139 6.14 -9.90 -4.33
C MET A 139 5.44 -11.07 -3.63
N ILE A 140 4.12 -11.02 -3.53
CA ILE A 140 3.29 -12.08 -2.95
C ILE A 140 2.38 -12.63 -4.05
N VAL A 141 2.57 -13.89 -4.37
CA VAL A 141 1.66 -14.70 -5.18
C VAL A 141 1.08 -15.79 -4.30
N LYS A 142 0.09 -16.53 -4.80
CA LYS A 142 -0.53 -17.59 -4.02
C LYS A 142 0.53 -18.56 -3.45
N ASP A 143 0.49 -18.72 -2.13
CA ASP A 143 1.35 -19.61 -1.34
C ASP A 143 2.87 -19.29 -1.40
N THR A 144 3.29 -18.19 -2.05
CA THR A 144 4.71 -17.82 -2.17
C THR A 144 4.93 -16.32 -1.95
N THR A 145 5.97 -15.98 -1.19
CA THR A 145 6.47 -14.61 -1.03
C THR A 145 7.93 -14.55 -1.48
N VAL A 146 8.28 -13.53 -2.26
CA VAL A 146 9.63 -13.35 -2.83
C VAL A 146 10.07 -11.90 -2.62
N PRO A 147 11.31 -11.64 -2.13
CA PRO A 147 11.87 -10.29 -2.14
C PRO A 147 11.90 -9.73 -3.57
N TYR A 148 11.47 -8.49 -3.75
CA TYR A 148 11.41 -7.83 -5.06
C TYR A 148 12.46 -6.73 -5.18
N THR A 149 13.72 -7.13 -5.37
CA THR A 149 14.88 -6.24 -5.27
C THR A 149 14.93 -5.12 -6.30
N LEU A 150 14.25 -5.25 -7.45
CA LEU A 150 14.16 -4.20 -8.47
C LEU A 150 13.46 -2.94 -7.95
N LEU A 151 12.57 -3.11 -6.97
CA LEU A 151 11.79 -2.02 -6.39
C LEU A 151 12.37 -1.53 -5.04
N ASN A 152 13.57 -1.99 -4.67
CA ASN A 152 14.25 -1.49 -3.49
C ASN A 152 14.60 -0.02 -3.68
N SER A 153 14.23 0.81 -2.70
CA SER A 153 14.41 2.25 -2.79
C SER A 153 14.83 2.83 -1.44
N ASN A 154 15.71 3.84 -1.50
CA ASN A 154 16.08 4.65 -0.35
C ASN A 154 15.18 5.90 -0.20
N GLN A 155 14.26 6.12 -1.15
CA GLN A 155 13.29 7.21 -1.10
C GLN A 155 12.31 6.96 0.04
N ILE A 156 11.99 8.01 0.79
CA ILE A 156 11.17 7.91 1.98
C ILE A 156 9.70 7.95 1.63
N GLU A 157 9.34 8.82 0.70
CA GLU A 157 7.96 9.16 0.41
C GLU A 157 7.33 8.13 -0.53
N ALA A 158 6.10 7.71 -0.21
CA ALA A 158 5.35 6.75 -1.02
C ALA A 158 5.12 7.27 -2.44
N ASP A 159 4.81 8.55 -2.60
CA ASP A 159 4.55 9.20 -3.89
C ASP A 159 5.65 8.94 -4.92
N THR A 160 6.92 9.20 -4.58
CA THR A 160 8.09 9.01 -5.42
C THR A 160 8.29 7.53 -5.73
N ARG A 161 8.07 6.67 -4.73
CA ARG A 161 8.21 5.23 -4.89
C ARG A 161 7.11 4.63 -5.75
N MET A 162 5.90 5.18 -5.74
CA MET A 162 4.85 4.76 -6.66
C MET A 162 5.28 4.93 -8.13
N PHE A 163 6.09 5.95 -8.45
CA PHE A 163 6.65 6.11 -9.79
C PHE A 163 7.78 5.14 -10.13
N LEU A 164 8.50 4.61 -9.13
CA LEU A 164 9.41 3.48 -9.34
C LEU A 164 8.64 2.21 -9.71
N HIS A 165 7.53 1.94 -9.00
CA HIS A 165 6.64 0.84 -9.34
C HIS A 165 6.01 1.02 -10.73
N LEU A 166 5.52 2.23 -11.04
CA LEU A 166 5.02 2.56 -12.39
C LEU A 166 6.08 2.29 -13.47
N HIS A 167 7.32 2.73 -13.24
CA HIS A 167 8.41 2.51 -14.18
C HIS A 167 8.65 1.03 -14.47
N ASP A 168 8.74 0.20 -13.42
CA ASP A 168 8.89 -1.25 -13.49
C ASP A 168 7.75 -1.89 -14.29
N ILE A 169 6.51 -1.57 -13.92
CA ILE A 169 5.30 -2.07 -14.59
C ILE A 169 5.29 -1.67 -16.07
N CYS A 170 5.72 -0.46 -16.41
CA CYS A 170 5.78 -0.02 -17.81
C CYS A 170 6.82 -0.75 -18.67
N GLN A 171 7.82 -1.42 -18.04
CA GLN A 171 8.75 -2.30 -18.76
C GLN A 171 8.12 -3.64 -19.14
N GLU A 172 6.98 -4.00 -18.55
CA GLU A 172 6.28 -5.24 -18.88
C GLU A 172 5.55 -5.11 -20.23
N PRO A 173 5.75 -6.07 -21.16
CA PRO A 173 5.19 -5.98 -22.50
C PRO A 173 3.67 -6.19 -22.54
N ASP A 174 3.12 -7.00 -21.63
CA ASP A 174 1.72 -7.41 -21.63
C ASP A 174 0.79 -6.46 -20.83
N ILE A 175 1.36 -5.49 -20.09
CA ILE A 175 0.59 -4.48 -19.35
C ILE A 175 0.08 -3.38 -20.29
N GLN A 176 -1.25 -3.24 -20.34
CA GLN A 176 -1.92 -2.22 -21.15
C GLN A 176 -2.33 -0.98 -20.35
N LYS A 177 -2.62 -1.18 -19.06
CA LYS A 177 -3.22 -0.16 -18.20
C LYS A 177 -2.65 -0.22 -16.80
N VAL A 178 -2.25 0.93 -16.28
CA VAL A 178 -1.88 1.13 -14.88
C VAL A 178 -2.84 2.14 -14.29
N VAL A 179 -3.34 1.92 -13.09
CA VAL A 179 -4.17 2.87 -12.35
C VAL A 179 -3.44 3.24 -11.08
N ILE A 180 -3.32 4.53 -10.80
CA ILE A 180 -2.77 5.04 -9.56
C ILE A 180 -3.92 5.56 -8.70
N SER A 181 -4.02 5.06 -7.48
CA SER A 181 -4.98 5.48 -6.46
C SER A 181 -4.25 6.18 -5.33
N ALA A 182 -4.36 7.51 -5.30
CA ALA A 182 -3.73 8.37 -4.32
C ALA A 182 -4.57 9.64 -4.11
N THR A 183 -4.47 10.24 -2.94
CA THR A 183 -5.07 11.55 -2.64
C THR A 183 -4.05 12.67 -2.60
N ASP A 184 -2.76 12.36 -2.72
CA ASP A 184 -1.69 13.35 -2.63
C ASP A 184 -1.56 14.13 -3.95
N THR A 185 -1.50 15.45 -3.84
CA THR A 185 -1.32 16.35 -4.99
C THR A 185 0.03 16.15 -5.65
N ASP A 186 1.06 15.76 -4.90
CA ASP A 186 2.39 15.51 -5.45
C ASP A 186 2.37 14.34 -6.44
N VAL A 187 1.53 13.32 -6.20
CA VAL A 187 1.30 12.21 -7.14
C VAL A 187 0.66 12.72 -8.45
N ILE A 188 -0.19 13.74 -8.40
CA ILE A 188 -0.78 14.37 -9.61
C ILE A 188 0.29 15.07 -10.42
N ILE A 189 1.09 15.89 -9.75
CA ILE A 189 2.16 16.67 -10.39
C ILE A 189 3.17 15.73 -11.03
N LEU A 190 3.59 14.68 -10.29
CA LEU A 190 4.46 13.64 -10.83
C LEU A 190 3.80 12.91 -12.00
N SER A 191 2.50 12.58 -11.92
CA SER A 191 1.78 11.91 -13.01
C SER A 191 1.84 12.73 -14.29
N ILE A 192 1.65 14.06 -14.19
CA ILE A 192 1.75 14.99 -15.32
C ILE A 192 3.19 15.06 -15.83
N ALA A 193 4.18 15.17 -14.93
CA ALA A 193 5.58 15.25 -15.31
C ALA A 193 6.08 14.00 -16.05
N TYR A 194 5.61 12.83 -15.64
CA TYR A 194 5.95 11.54 -16.26
C TYR A 194 5.04 11.16 -17.44
N ALA A 195 3.97 11.93 -17.72
CA ALA A 195 3.03 11.64 -18.80
C ALA A 195 3.67 11.66 -20.21
N SER A 196 4.81 12.34 -20.38
CA SER A 196 5.56 12.33 -21.65
C SER A 196 6.58 11.21 -21.74
N GLN A 197 6.94 10.57 -20.62
CA GLN A 197 7.97 9.52 -20.58
C GLN A 197 7.37 8.13 -20.77
N TYR A 198 6.13 7.95 -20.32
CA TYR A 198 5.35 6.77 -20.62
C TYR A 198 4.26 7.18 -21.60
N SER A 199 3.92 6.34 -22.57
CA SER A 199 2.72 6.53 -23.38
C SER A 199 1.53 6.54 -22.41
N VAL A 200 1.07 7.70 -21.96
CA VAL A 200 0.10 7.84 -20.87
C VAL A 200 -1.09 8.68 -21.32
N LYS A 201 -2.29 8.16 -21.12
CA LYS A 201 -3.50 8.98 -20.99
C LYS A 201 -3.92 9.06 -19.53
N LEU A 202 -3.73 10.22 -18.90
CA LEU A 202 -4.24 10.52 -17.57
C LEU A 202 -5.75 10.70 -17.62
N HIS A 203 -6.48 9.86 -16.91
CA HIS A 203 -7.91 10.07 -16.66
C HIS A 203 -8.13 10.27 -15.17
N SER A 204 -8.56 11.47 -14.80
CA SER A 204 -9.28 11.69 -13.55
C SER A 204 -10.74 11.27 -13.77
N PRO A 205 -11.32 10.36 -12.95
CA PRO A 205 -12.76 10.17 -12.92
C PRO A 205 -13.46 11.52 -12.72
N PRO A 206 -14.70 11.69 -13.23
CA PRO A 206 -15.50 12.85 -12.88
C PRO A 206 -15.62 12.91 -11.36
N PHE A 207 -15.35 14.08 -10.78
CA PHE A 207 -15.56 14.38 -9.36
C PHE A 207 -16.98 13.97 -8.96
N LYS A 208 -17.09 12.76 -8.41
CA LYS A 208 -18.24 12.31 -7.64
C LYS A 208 -17.73 12.20 -6.22
N SER A 209 -18.24 13.06 -5.34
CA SER A 209 -18.32 12.76 -3.91
C SER A 209 -18.91 11.33 -3.78
N ASP A 210 -18.28 10.35 -3.16
CA ASP A 210 -17.22 10.36 -2.15
C ASP A 210 -16.26 9.19 -2.42
N LEU A 211 -14.96 9.47 -2.60
CA LEU A 211 -13.86 8.92 -1.78
C LEU A 211 -12.47 8.97 -2.46
N PHE A 212 -12.32 9.21 -3.77
CA PHE A 212 -10.99 9.17 -4.41
C PHE A 212 -10.84 10.01 -5.69
N GLU A 213 -9.64 10.56 -5.88
CA GLU A 213 -9.10 10.83 -7.20
C GLU A 213 -8.34 9.57 -7.65
N GLN A 214 -8.71 9.02 -8.81
CA GLN A 214 -7.95 7.94 -9.44
C GLN A 214 -7.29 8.52 -10.68
N TYR A 215 -6.08 8.07 -10.99
CA TYR A 215 -5.40 8.46 -12.22
C TYR A 215 -5.15 7.21 -13.02
N VAL A 216 -5.87 7.08 -14.13
CA VAL A 216 -5.59 6.00 -15.08
C VAL A 216 -4.42 6.41 -15.94
N ILE A 217 -3.45 5.52 -16.14
CA ILE A 217 -2.34 5.60 -17.09
C ILE A 217 -2.52 4.48 -18.10
N ARG A 218 -2.65 4.80 -19.39
CA ARG A 218 -2.80 3.79 -20.47
C ARG A 218 -1.64 3.85 -21.43
N LYS A 219 -1.00 2.70 -21.66
CA LYS A 219 0.02 2.50 -22.70
C LYS A 219 -0.64 2.68 -24.08
N THR A 220 0.02 3.39 -24.99
CA THR A 220 -0.40 3.50 -26.39
C THR A 220 0.62 2.79 -27.26
N ASP A 221 0.11 2.00 -28.20
CA ASP A 221 0.89 1.39 -29.29
C ASP A 221 1.43 2.44 -30.27
#